data_AF-A0A7R9AG57-F1
#
_entry.id   AF-A0A7R9AG57-F1
#
_cell.length_a   1.000
_cell.length_b   1.000
_cell.length_c   1.000
_cell.angle_alpha   90.00
_cell.angle_beta   90.00
_cell.angle_gamma   90.00
#
_symmetry.space_group_name_H-M   'P 1'
#
loop_
_entity.id
_entity.type
_entity.pdbx_description
1 polymer ?
#
loop_
_entity_poly.entity_id
_entity_poly.type
_entity_poly.pdbx_seq_one_letter_code
_entity_poly.pdbx_strand_id
1 'polypeptide(L)'
;MTAADGLSCYCDPAAVQCNFDVTRCKFGIGLDACPCCPACLQGPGGSCGGPSDVSGRCGTGLRCQKSPPPDGVPAFVWEHNASGVCVNK
;
A
#
# COMPACT_ATOMS: atom_id res chain seq x y z
N MET A 1 -12.60 26.79 9.28
CA MET A 1 -12.24 25.37 9.45
C MET A 1 -11.54 24.94 8.17
N THR A 2 -10.32 24.39 8.26
CA THR A 2 -9.73 23.33 7.40
C THR A 2 -8.20 23.42 7.44
N ALA A 3 -7.58 22.81 8.45
CA ALA A 3 -6.25 22.24 8.26
C ALA A 3 -6.50 20.86 7.67
N ALA A 4 -6.14 20.68 6.40
CA ALA A 4 -5.88 19.34 5.89
C ALA A 4 -4.51 18.94 6.43
N ASP A 5 -4.48 18.50 7.69
CA ASP A 5 -3.30 17.82 8.21
C ASP A 5 -3.17 16.52 7.43
N GLY A 6 -2.28 16.51 6.43
CA GLY A 6 -1.89 15.30 5.75
C GLY A 6 -1.38 14.31 6.80
N LEU A 7 -2.00 13.12 6.86
CA LEU A 7 -1.60 12.08 7.81
C LEU A 7 -0.12 11.73 7.55
N SER A 8 0.76 12.27 8.38
CA SER A 8 2.20 12.06 8.27
C SER A 8 2.55 10.82 9.06
N CYS A 9 3.12 9.81 8.40
CA CYS A 9 3.58 8.62 9.09
C CYS A 9 4.77 8.97 9.98
N TYR A 10 4.67 8.59 11.26
CA TYR A 10 5.75 8.67 12.23
C TYR A 10 6.14 7.26 12.66
N CYS A 11 7.43 6.96 12.61
CA CYS A 11 8.00 5.69 13.07
C CYS A 11 9.09 6.01 14.09
N ASP A 12 8.86 5.63 15.34
CA ASP A 12 9.89 5.61 16.38
C ASP A 12 10.32 4.16 16.62
N PRO A 13 11.53 3.76 16.17
CA PRO A 13 12.04 2.40 16.36
C PRO A 13 12.16 1.99 17.83
N ALA A 14 12.28 2.95 18.76
CA ALA A 14 12.40 2.68 20.19
C ALA A 14 11.03 2.44 20.86
N ALA A 15 9.95 2.97 20.28
CA ALA A 15 8.60 2.84 20.81
C ALA A 15 7.74 1.81 20.03
N VAL A 16 8.08 1.52 18.77
CA VAL A 16 7.30 0.61 17.93
C VAL A 16 7.62 -0.85 18.22
N GLN A 17 6.59 -1.65 18.48
CA GLN A 17 6.71 -3.10 18.57
C GLN A 17 5.94 -3.74 17.42
N CYS A 18 6.67 -4.16 16.38
CA CYS A 18 6.08 -4.85 15.24
C CYS A 18 5.91 -6.34 15.56
N ASN A 19 4.71 -6.74 15.96
CA ASN A 19 4.38 -8.16 16.12
C ASN A 19 4.09 -8.77 14.74
N PHE A 20 5.12 -9.28 14.07
CA PHE A 20 5.04 -9.78 12.71
C PHE A 20 5.64 -11.17 12.56
N ASP A 21 4.86 -12.08 11.96
CA ASP A 21 5.28 -13.44 11.66
C ASP A 21 5.60 -13.58 10.17
N VAL A 22 6.90 -13.56 9.86
CA VAL A 22 7.45 -13.66 8.51
C VAL A 22 7.06 -14.94 7.78
N THR A 23 6.76 -16.02 8.51
CA THR A 23 6.50 -17.35 7.92
C THR A 23 5.18 -17.41 7.16
N ARG A 24 4.29 -16.43 7.36
CA ARG A 24 2.97 -16.36 6.73
C ARG A 24 2.99 -15.69 5.36
N CYS A 25 4.10 -15.07 4.97
CA CYS A 25 4.16 -14.21 3.80
C CYS A 25 4.55 -14.98 2.53
N LYS A 26 3.56 -15.63 1.91
CA LYS A 26 3.71 -16.43 0.69
C LYS A 26 4.28 -15.66 -0.52
N PHE A 27 4.08 -14.35 -0.57
CA PHE A 27 4.45 -13.50 -1.72
C PHE A 27 5.55 -12.50 -1.38
N GLY A 28 6.28 -12.74 -0.28
CA GLY A 28 7.35 -11.89 0.19
C GLY A 28 6.92 -10.88 1.26
N ILE A 29 7.90 -10.17 1.79
CA ILE A 29 7.75 -9.22 2.88
C ILE A 29 8.11 -7.83 2.35
N GLY A 30 7.25 -6.86 2.62
CA GLY A 30 7.51 -5.44 2.41
C GLY A 30 7.33 -4.68 3.71
N LEU A 31 7.13 -3.38 3.60
CA LEU A 31 6.69 -2.55 4.72
C LEU A 31 5.18 -2.29 4.63
N ASP A 32 4.59 -1.96 5.76
CA ASP A 32 3.25 -1.44 5.87
C ASP A 32 3.09 -0.05 5.21
N ALA A 33 1.86 0.47 5.27
CA ALA A 33 1.49 1.74 4.66
C ALA A 33 2.25 2.93 5.26
N CYS A 34 2.52 2.87 6.56
CA CYS A 34 3.43 3.79 7.23
C CYS A 34 4.77 3.09 7.46
N PRO A 35 5.74 3.20 6.53
CA PRO A 35 6.84 2.25 6.34
C PRO A 35 7.72 2.07 7.58
N CYS A 36 7.24 1.27 8.52
CA CYS A 36 7.74 1.15 9.88
C CYS A 36 7.79 -0.31 10.29
N CYS A 37 6.70 -1.04 10.04
CA CYS A 37 6.62 -2.46 10.34
C CYS A 37 6.65 -3.31 9.07
N PRO A 38 7.24 -4.51 9.12
CA PRO A 38 7.13 -5.45 8.03
C PRO A 38 5.66 -5.89 7.84
N ALA A 39 5.28 -6.09 6.58
CA ALA A 39 3.95 -6.53 6.17
C ALA A 39 4.06 -7.58 5.05
N CYS A 40 3.13 -8.53 4.99
CA CYS A 40 3.10 -9.48 3.88
C CYS A 40 2.68 -8.77 2.59
N LEU A 41 3.41 -9.05 1.50
CA LEU A 41 3.02 -8.60 0.17
C LEU A 41 1.85 -9.44 -0.36
N GLN A 42 1.09 -8.83 -1.26
CA GLN A 42 -0.12 -9.36 -1.85
C GLN A 42 0.20 -10.22 -3.07
N GLY A 43 -0.47 -11.36 -3.17
CA GLY A 43 -0.37 -12.27 -4.31
C GLY A 43 -1.24 -11.87 -5.49
N PRO A 44 -1.21 -12.65 -6.60
CA PRO A 44 -2.06 -12.42 -7.76
C PRO A 44 -3.54 -12.33 -7.39
N GLY A 45 -4.25 -11.34 -7.94
CA GLY A 45 -5.65 -11.05 -7.63
C GLY A 45 -5.89 -10.36 -6.27
N GLY A 46 -4.87 -10.24 -5.42
CA GLY A 46 -4.95 -9.52 -4.15
C GLY A 46 -5.11 -8.01 -4.37
N SER A 47 -5.76 -7.33 -3.43
CA SER A 47 -5.93 -5.88 -3.46
C SER A 47 -4.60 -5.15 -3.26
N CYS A 48 -4.46 -3.97 -3.88
CA CYS A 48 -3.25 -3.15 -3.76
C CYS A 48 -3.53 -1.66 -3.95
N GLY A 49 -2.57 -0.80 -3.58
CA GLY A 49 -2.65 0.65 -3.77
C GLY A 49 -3.49 1.36 -2.72
N GLY A 50 -4.22 2.39 -3.13
CA GLY A 50 -4.82 3.36 -2.21
C GLY A 50 -3.78 4.33 -1.62
N PRO A 51 -4.23 5.33 -0.83
CA PRO A 51 -3.33 6.30 -0.19
C PRO A 51 -2.27 5.58 0.64
N SER A 52 -0.99 5.88 0.40
CA SER A 52 0.15 5.23 1.08
C SER A 52 0.14 3.70 1.03
N ASP A 53 -0.47 3.08 0.01
CA ASP A 53 -0.62 1.62 -0.13
C ASP A 53 -1.43 0.94 1.00
N VAL A 54 -2.38 1.64 1.62
CA VAL A 54 -3.25 1.05 2.69
C VAL A 54 -4.04 -0.17 2.23
N SER A 55 -4.30 -0.34 0.93
CA SER A 55 -4.94 -1.54 0.39
C SER A 55 -3.96 -2.69 0.15
N GLY A 56 -2.66 -2.46 0.32
CA GLY A 56 -1.59 -3.45 0.20
C GLY A 56 -0.60 -3.16 -0.93
N ARG A 57 0.54 -3.85 -0.87
CA ARG A 57 1.59 -3.82 -1.91
C ARG A 57 1.73 -5.20 -2.54
N CYS A 58 1.89 -5.25 -3.86
CA CYS A 58 2.04 -6.52 -4.57
C CYS A 58 3.43 -7.14 -4.35
N GLY A 59 3.48 -8.48 -4.37
CA GLY A 59 4.70 -9.27 -4.28
C GLY A 59 5.66 -9.10 -5.46
N THR A 60 6.84 -9.68 -5.33
CA THR A 60 7.85 -9.70 -6.39
C THR A 60 7.28 -10.28 -7.69
N GLY A 61 7.55 -9.63 -8.82
CA GLY A 61 7.04 -10.04 -10.14
C GLY A 61 5.62 -9.57 -10.46
N LEU A 62 4.94 -8.89 -9.53
CA LEU A 62 3.58 -8.38 -9.71
C LEU A 62 3.55 -6.84 -9.77
N ARG A 63 2.57 -6.28 -10.47
CA ARG A 63 2.25 -4.84 -10.47
C ARG A 63 0.81 -4.61 -10.01
N CYS A 64 0.57 -3.45 -9.41
CA CYS A 64 -0.78 -3.04 -9.04
C CYS A 64 -1.50 -2.46 -10.25
N GLN A 65 -2.51 -3.16 -10.77
CA GLN A 65 -3.34 -2.68 -11.86
C GLN A 65 -4.55 -1.93 -11.30
N LYS A 66 -4.59 -0.62 -11.54
CA LYS A 66 -5.68 0.27 -11.17
C LYS A 66 -6.57 0.52 -12.40
N SER A 67 -7.85 0.82 -12.15
CA SER A 67 -8.74 1.29 -13.22
C SER A 67 -8.30 2.67 -13.72
N PRO A 68 -8.67 3.07 -14.95
CA PRO A 68 -8.41 4.43 -15.43
C PRO A 68 -9.12 5.48 -14.55
N PRO A 69 -8.60 6.72 -14.50
CA PRO A 69 -9.25 7.81 -13.78
C PRO A 69 -10.64 8.09 -14.36
N PRO A 70 -11.66 8.36 -13.52
CA PRO A 70 -12.95 8.86 -13.99
C PRO A 70 -12.82 10.22 -14.69
N ASP A 71 -13.79 10.54 -15.54
CA ASP A 71 -13.84 11.83 -16.23
C ASP A 71 -13.81 13.00 -15.25
N GLY A 72 -12.98 14.00 -15.54
CA GLY A 72 -12.83 15.19 -14.71
C GLY A 72 -11.97 14.99 -13.44
N VAL A 73 -11.44 13.80 -13.18
CA VAL A 73 -10.50 13.56 -12.08
C VAL A 73 -9.07 13.64 -12.58
N PRO A 74 -8.21 14.51 -12.01
CA PRO A 74 -6.81 14.56 -12.39
C PRO A 74 -6.11 13.22 -12.13
N ALA A 75 -5.33 12.73 -13.11
CA ALA A 75 -4.68 11.42 -13.05
C ALA A 75 -3.84 11.24 -11.77
N PHE A 76 -3.09 12.26 -11.34
CA PHE A 76 -2.27 12.17 -10.13
C PHE A 76 -3.11 11.96 -8.85
N VAL A 77 -4.29 12.58 -8.77
CA VAL A 77 -5.21 12.39 -7.62
C VAL A 77 -5.73 10.96 -7.65
N TRP A 78 -6.17 10.50 -8.82
CA TRP A 78 -6.68 9.15 -8.96
C TRP A 78 -5.62 8.09 -8.66
N GLU A 79 -4.44 8.21 -9.25
CA GLU A 79 -3.35 7.25 -9.06
C GLU A 79 -2.93 7.14 -7.59
N HIS A 80 -2.91 8.24 -6.84
CA HIS A 80 -2.60 8.21 -5.42
C HIS A 80 -3.67 7.52 -4.57
N ASN A 81 -4.95 7.74 -4.89
CA ASN A 81 -6.08 7.30 -4.05
C ASN A 81 -6.68 5.96 -4.48
N ALA A 82 -6.48 5.54 -5.73
CA ALA A 82 -7.13 4.36 -6.27
C ALA A 82 -6.46 3.07 -5.79
N SER A 83 -7.31 2.12 -5.40
CA SER A 83 -6.93 0.73 -5.21
C SER A 83 -7.03 -0.04 -6.53
N GLY A 84 -6.36 -1.18 -6.59
CA GLY A 84 -6.31 -2.05 -7.74
C GLY A 84 -6.16 -3.50 -7.34
N VAL A 85 -5.76 -4.32 -8.31
CA VAL A 85 -5.46 -5.74 -8.11
C VAL A 85 -4.04 -6.08 -8.58
N CYS A 86 -3.39 -6.99 -7.88
CA CYS A 86 -2.07 -7.46 -8.26
C CYS A 86 -2.14 -8.39 -9.47
N VAL A 87 -1.42 -8.03 -10.52
CA VAL A 87 -1.31 -8.81 -11.76
C VAL A 87 0.15 -9.02 -12.13
N ASN A 88 0.44 -9.98 -13.00
CA ASN A 88 1.79 -10.20 -13.51
C ASN A 88 2.31 -8.94 -14.22
N LYS A 89 3.60 -8.63 -14.01
CA LYS A 89 4.28 -7.51 -14.68
C LYS A 89 4.34 -7.71 -16.18
#